data_AF-A0A2A3C771-F1
#
_entry.id   AF-A0A2A3C771-F1
#
_cell.length_a   1.000
_cell.length_b   1.000
_cell.length_c   1.000
_cell.angle_alpha   90.00
_cell.angle_beta   90.00
_cell.angle_gamma   90.00
#
_symmetry.space_group_name_H-M   'P 1'
#
loop_
_entity.id
_entity.type
_entity.pdbx_description
1 polymer ?
#
loop_
_entity_poly.entity_id
_entity_poly.type
_entity_poly.pdbx_seq_one_letter_code
_entity_poly.pdbx_strand_id
1 'polypeptide(L)'
;MLEKHFTRVANWVAHLAGTPPTFAVCVLIVLIWAISGPLFGFSDTWQLVINTGTTIVTFLMVFLIQNTQNRDGAAIQTKLDELIRVSQAHNHFIGIEHLTESEVEEIRSKCEAAAKRHDRKIAETAAKKAVAGRAAASHDRKIADAAAKKAVAKKNGSKKKAAA
;
A
#
# COMPACT_ATOMS: atom_id res chain seq x y z
N MET A 1 -21.74 27.98 -13.37
CA MET A 1 -22.10 28.39 -11.98
C MET A 1 -22.76 27.26 -11.19
N LEU A 2 -23.70 26.50 -11.78
CA LEU A 2 -24.41 25.40 -11.11
C LEU A 2 -23.46 24.34 -10.52
N GLU A 3 -22.44 23.94 -11.28
CA GLU A 3 -21.43 22.96 -10.85
C GLU A 3 -20.74 23.36 -9.54
N LYS A 4 -20.22 24.60 -9.45
CA LYS A 4 -19.56 25.10 -8.22
C LYS A 4 -20.50 25.10 -7.00
N HIS A 5 -21.78 25.39 -7.19
CA HIS A 5 -22.76 25.38 -6.09
C HIS A 5 -23.09 23.95 -5.67
N PHE A 6 -23.37 23.06 -6.63
CA PHE A 6 -23.61 21.65 -6.38
C PHE A 6 -22.41 21.01 -5.66
N THR A 7 -21.19 21.23 -6.15
CA THR A 7 -19.97 20.73 -5.52
C THR A 7 -19.80 21.27 -4.09
N ARG A 8 -20.11 22.55 -3.83
CA ARG A 8 -20.01 23.11 -2.47
C ARG A 8 -21.01 22.44 -1.53
N VAL A 9 -22.26 22.29 -1.96
CA VAL A 9 -23.32 21.63 -1.18
C VAL A 9 -22.97 20.16 -0.96
N ALA A 10 -22.57 19.43 -2.00
CA ALA A 10 -22.23 18.02 -1.93
C ALA A 10 -21.07 17.75 -0.96
N ASN A 11 -20.00 18.54 -1.01
CA ASN A 11 -18.90 18.42 -0.07
C ASN A 11 -19.32 18.72 1.37
N TRP A 12 -20.14 19.75 1.56
CA TRP A 12 -20.60 20.12 2.90
C TRP A 12 -21.47 19.01 3.50
N VAL A 13 -22.40 18.46 2.72
CA VAL A 13 -23.24 17.33 3.14
C VAL A 13 -22.40 16.08 3.39
N ALA A 14 -21.47 15.73 2.49
CA ALA A 14 -20.61 14.57 2.65
C ALA A 14 -19.71 14.71 3.89
N HIS A 15 -19.16 15.89 4.14
CA HIS A 15 -18.34 16.16 5.32
C HIS A 15 -19.17 16.06 6.60
N LEU A 16 -20.34 16.69 6.65
CA LEU A 16 -21.24 16.60 7.80
C LEU A 16 -21.64 15.16 8.09
N ALA A 17 -22.04 14.41 7.06
CA ALA A 17 -22.47 13.02 7.19
C ALA A 17 -21.38 12.09 7.74
N GLY A 18 -20.10 12.42 7.53
CA GLY A 18 -18.95 11.66 8.06
C GLY A 18 -18.53 12.04 9.48
N THR A 19 -19.15 13.04 10.11
CA THR A 19 -18.70 13.54 11.43
C THR A 19 -19.40 12.84 12.61
N PRO A 20 -18.71 12.60 13.73
CA PRO A 20 -19.29 11.96 14.91
C PRO A 20 -20.56 12.64 15.48
N PRO A 21 -20.66 13.99 15.52
CA PRO A 21 -21.89 14.65 15.99
C PRO A 21 -23.10 14.34 15.10
N THR A 22 -22.93 14.26 13.79
CA THR A 22 -24.02 13.91 12.87
C THR A 22 -24.52 12.49 13.12
N PHE A 23 -23.62 11.55 13.39
CA PHE A 23 -24.01 10.20 13.77
C PHE A 23 -24.86 10.19 15.05
N ALA A 24 -24.46 10.95 16.08
CA ALA A 24 -25.24 11.08 17.31
C ALA A 24 -26.63 11.68 17.07
N VAL A 25 -26.74 12.69 16.20
CA VAL A 25 -28.03 13.27 15.78
C VAL A 25 -28.89 12.24 15.04
N CYS A 26 -28.32 11.46 14.11
CA CYS A 26 -29.06 10.39 13.42
C CYS A 26 -29.59 9.33 14.39
N VAL A 27 -28.77 8.92 15.36
CA VAL A 27 -29.20 7.99 16.42
C VAL A 27 -30.34 8.60 17.25
N LEU A 28 -30.24 9.87 17.63
CA LEU A 28 -31.30 10.55 18.37
C LEU A 28 -32.62 10.61 17.58
N ILE A 29 -32.56 10.87 16.27
CA ILE A 29 -33.73 10.86 15.39
C ILE A 29 -34.39 9.46 15.37
N VAL A 30 -33.59 8.40 15.25
CA VAL A 30 -34.09 7.01 15.29
C VAL A 30 -34.72 6.69 16.66
N LEU A 31 -34.12 7.14 17.75
CA LEU A 31 -34.67 6.95 19.10
C LEU A 31 -36.01 7.67 19.29
N ILE A 32 -36.11 8.94 18.85
CA ILE A 32 -37.36 9.71 18.91
C ILE A 32 -38.45 9.02 18.08
N TRP A 33 -38.11 8.54 16.87
CA TRP A 33 -39.02 7.78 16.04
C TRP A 33 -39.47 6.48 16.73
N ALA A 34 -38.56 5.74 17.36
CA ALA A 34 -38.89 4.52 18.10
C ALA A 34 -39.84 4.78 19.27
N ILE A 35 -39.59 5.85 20.04
CA ILE A 35 -40.42 6.25 21.19
C ILE A 35 -41.80 6.76 20.75
N SER A 36 -41.93 7.31 19.54
CA SER A 36 -43.24 7.69 19.01
C SER A 36 -44.09 6.49 18.57
N GLY A 37 -43.48 5.32 18.34
CA GLY A 37 -44.17 4.10 17.90
C GLY A 37 -45.40 3.71 18.73
N PRO A 38 -45.32 3.62 20.07
CA PRO A 38 -46.46 3.35 20.94
C PRO A 38 -47.62 4.36 20.81
N LEU A 39 -47.32 5.65 20.58
CA LEU A 39 -48.35 6.68 20.39
C LEU A 39 -49.14 6.47 19.08
N PHE A 40 -48.50 5.89 18.07
CA PHE A 40 -49.10 5.59 16.77
C PHE A 40 -49.51 4.12 16.61
N GLY A 41 -49.50 3.33 17.70
CA GLY A 41 -49.85 1.91 17.68
C GLY A 41 -48.99 1.07 16.73
N PHE A 42 -47.74 1.49 16.46
CA PHE A 42 -46.85 0.85 15.48
C PHE A 42 -47.47 0.69 14.08
N SER A 43 -48.29 1.66 13.65
CA SER A 43 -49.01 1.63 12.38
C SER A 43 -48.12 1.49 11.15
N ASP A 44 -48.70 1.01 10.05
CA ASP A 44 -48.03 0.92 8.74
C ASP A 44 -47.52 2.29 8.27
N THR A 45 -48.25 3.37 8.53
CA THR A 45 -47.81 4.73 8.20
C THR A 45 -46.57 5.15 8.99
N TRP A 46 -46.50 4.80 10.28
CA TRP A 46 -45.33 5.08 11.12
C TRP A 46 -44.08 4.35 10.64
N GLN A 47 -44.21 3.09 10.20
CA GLN A 47 -43.12 2.33 9.58
C GLN A 47 -42.75 2.90 8.20
N LEU A 48 -43.75 3.23 7.38
CA LEU A 48 -43.56 3.76 6.03
C LEU A 48 -42.72 5.04 6.04
N VAL A 49 -42.98 5.97 6.97
CA VAL A 49 -42.27 7.25 7.04
C VAL A 49 -40.76 7.07 7.19
N ILE A 50 -40.29 6.22 8.11
CA ILE A 50 -38.84 6.02 8.29
C ILE A 50 -38.23 5.25 7.12
N ASN A 51 -38.95 4.27 6.56
CA ASN A 51 -38.44 3.40 5.53
C ASN A 51 -38.29 4.17 4.21
N THR A 52 -39.34 4.91 3.83
CA THR A 52 -39.33 5.80 2.66
C THR A 52 -38.32 6.93 2.84
N GLY A 53 -38.28 7.58 4.01
CA GLY A 53 -37.34 8.67 4.28
C GLY A 53 -35.88 8.23 4.18
N THR A 54 -35.52 7.12 4.84
CA THR A 54 -34.16 6.59 4.82
C THR A 54 -33.76 6.11 3.42
N THR A 55 -34.70 5.52 2.67
CA THR A 55 -34.44 5.10 1.28
C THR A 55 -34.11 6.29 0.38
N ILE A 56 -34.89 7.37 0.45
CA ILE A 56 -34.64 8.59 -0.34
C ILE A 56 -33.29 9.19 0.05
N VAL A 57 -33.02 9.35 1.35
CA VAL A 57 -31.75 9.90 1.85
C VAL A 57 -30.58 9.04 1.38
N THR A 58 -30.68 7.72 1.50
CA THR A 58 -29.63 6.79 1.07
C THR A 58 -29.39 6.88 -0.43
N PHE A 59 -30.45 6.92 -1.24
CA PHE A 59 -30.34 7.05 -2.68
C PHE A 59 -29.62 8.34 -3.08
N LEU A 60 -30.01 9.48 -2.49
CA LEU A 60 -29.32 10.75 -2.70
C LEU A 60 -27.88 10.71 -2.20
N MET A 61 -27.64 10.08 -1.05
CA MET A 61 -26.32 9.96 -0.44
C MET A 61 -25.35 9.19 -1.33
N VAL A 62 -25.79 8.12 -2.01
CA VAL A 62 -24.97 7.38 -2.96
C VAL A 62 -24.41 8.31 -4.04
N PHE A 63 -25.24 9.17 -4.65
CA PHE A 63 -24.77 10.13 -5.65
C PHE A 63 -23.84 11.21 -5.06
N LEU A 64 -24.13 11.70 -3.85
CA LEU A 64 -23.30 12.71 -3.19
C LEU A 64 -21.92 12.16 -2.83
N ILE A 65 -21.88 10.94 -2.29
CA ILE A 65 -20.63 10.22 -1.99
C ILE A 65 -19.87 9.98 -3.29
N GLN A 66 -20.51 9.44 -4.34
CA GLN A 66 -19.85 9.17 -5.62
C GLN A 66 -19.28 10.44 -6.25
N ASN A 67 -20.01 11.56 -6.23
CA ASN A 67 -19.52 12.83 -6.75
C ASN A 67 -18.28 13.33 -5.97
N THR A 68 -18.33 13.24 -4.64
CA THR A 68 -17.21 13.64 -3.78
C THR A 68 -16.01 12.73 -4.00
N GLN A 69 -16.22 11.42 -4.02
CA GLN A 69 -15.19 10.40 -4.26
C GLN A 69 -14.55 10.53 -5.64
N ASN A 70 -15.34 10.74 -6.70
CA ASN A 70 -14.83 10.91 -8.06
C ASN A 70 -13.91 12.14 -8.16
N ARG A 71 -14.33 13.25 -7.56
CA ARG A 71 -13.55 14.49 -7.56
C ARG A 71 -12.28 14.38 -6.72
N ASP A 72 -12.38 13.79 -5.52
CA ASP A 72 -11.22 13.62 -4.64
C ASP A 72 -10.22 12.61 -5.25
N GLY A 73 -10.71 11.58 -5.95
CA GLY A 73 -9.90 10.65 -6.75
C GLY A 73 -9.09 11.36 -7.83
N ALA A 74 -9.75 12.20 -8.65
CA ALA A 74 -9.06 13.00 -9.67
C ALA A 74 -8.02 13.95 -9.06
N ALA A 75 -8.34 14.58 -7.93
CA ALA A 75 -7.41 15.47 -7.24
C ALA A 75 -6.18 14.74 -6.68
N ILE A 76 -6.36 13.51 -6.19
CA ILE A 76 -5.25 12.65 -5.75
C ILE A 76 -4.39 12.25 -6.95
N GLN A 77 -5.00 11.81 -8.05
CA GLN A 77 -4.28 11.47 -9.30
C GLN A 77 -3.43 12.64 -9.78
N THR A 78 -4.01 13.84 -9.91
CA THR A 78 -3.25 15.03 -10.34
C THR A 78 -2.06 15.34 -9.42
N LYS A 79 -2.21 15.17 -8.10
CA LYS A 79 -1.10 15.36 -7.15
C LYS A 79 -0.01 14.29 -7.31
N LEU A 80 -0.40 13.04 -7.58
CA LEU A 80 0.54 11.95 -7.84
C LEU A 80 1.27 12.15 -9.17
N ASP A 81 0.57 12.58 -10.21
CA ASP A 81 1.15 12.91 -11.51
C ASP A 81 2.22 13.99 -11.39
N GLU A 82 1.96 15.03 -10.59
CA GLU A 82 2.94 16.07 -10.29
C GLU A 82 4.19 15.47 -9.61
N LEU A 83 4.01 14.61 -8.61
CA LEU A 83 5.13 13.95 -7.91
C LEU A 83 5.94 13.05 -8.85
N ILE A 84 5.28 12.30 -9.73
CA ILE A 84 5.95 11.47 -10.74
C ILE A 84 6.76 12.37 -11.67
N ARG A 85 6.14 13.44 -12.18
CA ARG A 85 6.77 14.38 -13.13
C ARG A 85 8.06 15.01 -12.62
N VAL A 86 8.15 15.30 -11.31
CA VAL A 86 9.34 15.92 -10.70
C VAL A 86 10.35 14.91 -10.13
N SER A 87 10.03 13.62 -10.17
CA SER A 87 10.86 12.55 -9.61
C SER A 87 11.69 11.83 -10.69
N GLN A 88 12.45 10.80 -10.28
CA GLN A 88 13.11 9.86 -11.19
C GLN A 88 12.19 8.70 -11.62
N ALA A 89 10.89 8.77 -11.30
CA ALA A 89 9.93 7.79 -11.75
C ALA A 89 9.66 7.94 -13.26
N HIS A 90 9.19 6.86 -13.89
CA HIS A 90 8.89 6.89 -15.32
C HIS A 90 7.57 7.63 -15.57
N ASN A 91 7.59 8.71 -16.37
CA ASN A 91 6.39 9.48 -16.73
C ASN A 91 5.28 8.66 -17.42
N HIS A 92 5.55 7.41 -17.82
CA HIS A 92 4.55 6.50 -18.39
C HIS A 92 3.45 6.10 -17.39
N PHE A 93 3.62 6.35 -16.09
CA PHE A 93 2.58 6.15 -15.08
C PHE A 93 1.60 7.32 -14.94
N ILE A 94 1.89 8.47 -15.56
CA ILE A 94 1.02 9.65 -15.51
C ILE A 94 -0.22 9.38 -16.37
N GLY A 95 -1.41 9.61 -15.81
CA GLY A 95 -2.69 9.42 -16.53
C GLY A 95 -3.05 7.96 -16.82
N ILE A 96 -2.51 7.01 -16.04
CA ILE A 96 -2.74 5.57 -16.23
C ILE A 96 -4.23 5.19 -16.07
N GLU A 97 -5.01 5.98 -15.33
CA GLU A 97 -6.45 5.81 -15.11
C GLU A 97 -7.30 6.02 -16.37
N HIS A 98 -6.73 6.59 -17.43
CA HIS A 98 -7.40 6.75 -18.72
C HIS A 98 -7.18 5.56 -19.66
N LEU A 99 -6.29 4.64 -19.29
CA LEU A 99 -6.02 3.43 -20.07
C LEU A 99 -7.09 2.36 -19.82
N THR A 100 -7.22 1.45 -20.77
CA THR A 100 -8.04 0.26 -20.60
C THR A 100 -7.44 -0.69 -19.56
N GLU A 101 -8.28 -1.53 -18.95
CA GLU A 101 -7.81 -2.52 -17.96
C GLU A 101 -6.70 -3.43 -18.50
N SER A 102 -6.78 -3.81 -19.78
CA SER A 102 -5.74 -4.60 -20.45
C SER A 102 -4.40 -3.87 -20.57
N GLU A 103 -4.43 -2.56 -20.86
CA GLU A 103 -3.22 -1.74 -20.96
C GLU A 103 -2.59 -1.50 -19.58
N VAL A 104 -3.41 -1.27 -18.55
CA VAL A 104 -2.95 -1.16 -17.16
C VAL A 104 -2.28 -2.46 -16.71
N GLU A 105 -2.88 -3.62 -17.02
CA GLU A 105 -2.31 -4.92 -16.68
C GLU A 105 -0.99 -5.20 -17.41
N GLU A 106 -0.85 -4.75 -18.66
CA GLU A 106 0.41 -4.85 -19.38
C GLU A 106 1.53 -4.06 -18.69
N ILE A 107 1.24 -2.82 -18.28
CA ILE A 107 2.18 -1.98 -17.53
C ILE A 107 2.54 -2.64 -16.21
N ARG A 108 1.53 -3.13 -15.47
CA ARG A 108 1.72 -3.84 -14.20
C ARG A 108 2.62 -5.06 -14.37
N SER A 109 2.36 -5.90 -15.35
CA SER A 109 3.17 -7.09 -15.68
C SER A 109 4.62 -6.73 -15.98
N LYS A 110 4.87 -5.68 -16.77
CA LYS A 110 6.22 -5.18 -17.06
C LYS A 110 6.94 -4.72 -15.78
N CYS A 111 6.23 -4.03 -14.89
CA CYS A 111 6.77 -3.56 -13.61
C CYS A 111 7.12 -4.72 -12.68
N GLU A 112 6.20 -5.68 -12.50
CA GLU A 112 6.44 -6.88 -11.69
C GLU A 112 7.62 -7.70 -12.23
N ALA A 113 7.72 -7.83 -13.56
CA ALA A 113 8.84 -8.51 -14.20
C ALA A 113 10.17 -7.75 -13.98
N ALA A 114 10.16 -6.42 -14.01
CA ALA A 114 11.34 -5.60 -13.73
C ALA A 114 11.78 -5.74 -12.27
N ALA A 115 10.84 -5.70 -11.32
CA ALA A 115 11.11 -5.91 -9.89
C ALA A 115 11.72 -7.31 -9.64
N LYS A 116 11.12 -8.38 -10.16
CA LYS A 116 11.66 -9.74 -10.05
C LYS A 116 13.07 -9.86 -10.63
N ARG A 117 13.36 -9.20 -11.75
CA ARG A 117 14.72 -9.18 -12.34
C ARG A 117 15.71 -8.46 -11.45
N HIS A 118 15.31 -7.36 -10.81
CA HIS A 118 16.15 -6.62 -9.88
C HIS A 118 16.47 -7.45 -8.63
N ASP A 119 15.47 -8.07 -8.03
CA ASP A 119 15.63 -8.93 -6.86
C ASP A 119 16.54 -10.14 -7.15
N ARG A 120 16.35 -10.77 -8.32
CA ARG A 120 17.23 -11.86 -8.76
C ARG A 120 18.67 -11.40 -8.92
N LYS A 121 18.91 -10.24 -9.53
CA LYS A 121 20.26 -9.67 -9.67
C LYS A 121 20.90 -9.38 -8.31
N ILE A 122 20.13 -8.86 -7.35
CA ILE A 122 20.61 -8.66 -5.98
C ILE A 122 21.01 -10.00 -5.34
N ALA A 123 20.15 -11.01 -5.44
CA ALA A 123 20.42 -12.34 -4.90
C ALA A 123 21.65 -13.00 -5.55
N GLU A 124 21.79 -12.92 -6.88
CA GLU A 124 22.95 -13.42 -7.61
C GLU A 124 24.24 -12.69 -7.20
N THR A 125 24.18 -11.37 -7.01
CA THR A 125 25.34 -10.56 -6.58
C THR A 125 25.74 -10.90 -5.14
N ALA A 126 24.76 -11.07 -4.24
CA ALA A 126 24.99 -11.52 -2.88
C ALA A 126 25.59 -12.93 -2.83
N ALA A 127 25.09 -13.86 -3.65
CA ALA A 127 25.61 -15.21 -3.76
C ALA A 127 27.07 -15.22 -4.28
N LYS A 128 27.37 -14.46 -5.34
CA LYS A 128 28.74 -14.31 -5.85
C LYS A 128 29.69 -13.76 -4.79
N LYS A 129 29.27 -12.74 -4.04
CA LYS A 129 30.05 -12.16 -2.94
C LYS A 129 30.30 -13.18 -1.82
N ALA A 130 29.30 -13.99 -1.47
CA ALA A 130 29.43 -15.05 -0.46
C ALA A 130 30.39 -16.16 -0.90
N VAL A 131 30.33 -16.59 -2.17
CA VAL A 131 31.24 -17.59 -2.72
C VAL A 131 32.67 -17.07 -2.78
N ALA A 132 32.87 -15.83 -3.24
CA ALA A 132 34.19 -15.18 -3.25
C ALA A 132 34.79 -15.05 -1.84
N GLY A 133 33.99 -14.64 -0.85
CA GLY A 133 34.42 -14.59 0.55
C GLY A 133 34.80 -15.97 1.12
N ARG A 134 34.03 -17.01 0.78
CA ARG A 134 34.31 -18.39 1.22
C ARG A 134 35.57 -18.97 0.56
N ALA A 135 35.81 -18.63 -0.71
CA ALA A 135 37.02 -19.01 -1.44
C ALA A 135 38.27 -18.32 -0.86
N ALA A 136 38.19 -17.02 -0.57
CA ALA A 136 39.26 -16.26 0.08
C ALA A 136 39.60 -16.84 1.47
N ALA A 137 38.58 -17.09 2.31
CA ALA A 137 38.78 -17.70 3.62
C ALA A 137 39.39 -19.11 3.56
N SER A 138 39.02 -19.91 2.55
CA SER A 138 39.60 -21.23 2.30
C SER A 138 41.08 -21.15 1.87
N HIS A 139 41.42 -20.18 1.03
CA HIS A 139 42.79 -19.93 0.61
C HIS A 139 43.67 -19.51 1.79
N ASP A 140 43.21 -18.55 2.59
CA ASP A 140 43.94 -18.08 3.78
C ASP A 140 44.15 -19.20 4.81
N ARG A 141 43.13 -20.06 5.01
CA ARG A 141 43.25 -21.22 5.91
C ARG A 141 44.29 -22.23 5.41
N LYS A 142 44.34 -22.51 4.10
CA LYS A 142 45.36 -23.40 3.52
C LYS A 142 46.78 -22.83 3.68
N ILE A 143 46.96 -21.52 3.55
CA ILE A 143 48.26 -20.86 3.78
C ILE A 143 48.67 -21.01 5.25
N ALA A 144 47.74 -20.74 6.18
CA ALA A 144 48.00 -20.89 7.61
C ALA A 144 48.37 -22.34 7.99
N ASP A 145 47.63 -23.32 7.47
CA ASP A 145 47.89 -24.75 7.70
C ASP A 145 49.26 -25.19 7.14
N ALA A 146 49.63 -24.70 5.95
CA ALA A 146 50.93 -24.98 5.35
C ALA A 146 52.08 -24.37 6.15
N ALA A 147 51.91 -23.13 6.63
CA ALA A 147 52.89 -22.46 7.49
C ALA A 147 53.08 -23.22 8.82
N ALA A 148 51.98 -23.66 9.44
CA ALA A 148 52.00 -24.46 10.67
C ALA A 148 52.74 -25.80 10.47
N LYS A 149 52.44 -26.55 9.40
CA LYS A 149 53.14 -27.81 9.08
C LYS A 149 54.64 -27.60 8.89
N LYS A 150 55.03 -26.53 8.19
CA LYS A 150 56.44 -26.20 7.94
C LYS A 150 57.18 -25.85 9.24
N ALA A 151 56.53 -25.14 10.16
CA ALA A 151 57.08 -24.84 11.50
C ALA A 151 57.26 -26.10 12.36
N VAL A 152 56.29 -27.02 12.35
CA VAL A 152 56.38 -28.30 13.08
C VAL A 152 57.49 -29.19 12.51
N ALA A 153 57.61 -29.29 11.19
CA ALA A 153 58.69 -30.06 10.55
C ALA A 153 60.08 -29.51 10.89
N LYS A 154 60.23 -28.17 10.90
CA LYS A 154 61.49 -27.51 11.30
C LYS A 154 61.84 -27.81 12.77
N LYS A 155 60.85 -27.79 13.67
CA LYS A 155 61.02 -28.10 15.10
C LYS A 155 61.43 -29.55 15.34
N ASN A 156 60.82 -30.51 14.63
CA ASN A 156 61.15 -31.93 14.73
C ASN A 156 62.53 -32.25 14.12
N GLY A 157 62.90 -31.60 13.02
CA GLY A 157 64.23 -31.72 12.41
C GLY A 157 65.36 -31.23 13.33
N SER A 158 65.18 -30.07 13.99
CA SER A 158 66.12 -29.57 14.99
C SER A 158 66.24 -30.50 16.20
N LYS A 159 65.14 -31.08 16.69
CA LYS A 159 65.18 -32.06 17.79
C LYS A 159 65.93 -33.34 17.41
N LYS A 160 65.76 -33.83 16.17
CA LYS A 160 66.45 -35.04 15.69
C LYS A 160 67.96 -34.83 15.51
N LYS A 161 68.38 -33.61 15.11
CA LYS A 161 69.80 -33.23 15.01
C LYS A 161 70.49 -32.97 16.36
N ALA A 162 69.72 -32.69 17.41
CA ALA A 162 70.27 -32.46 18.76
C ALA A 162 70.37 -33.75 19.60
N ALA A 163 69.85 -34.87 19.10
CA ALA A 163 69.81 -36.17 19.79
C ALA A 163 70.70 -37.25 19.11
N ALA A 164 71.47 -36.85 18.10
CA ALA A 164 72.50 -37.66 17.44
C ALA A 164 73.86 -36.98 17.67
#